data_AF-A0A1G3JKR2-F1
#
_entry.id   AF-A0A1G3JKR2-F1
#
_cell.length_a   1.000
_cell.length_b   1.000
_cell.length_c   1.000
_cell.angle_alpha   90.00
_cell.angle_beta   90.00
_cell.angle_gamma   90.00
#
_symmetry.space_group_name_H-M   'P 1'
#
loop_
_entity.id
_entity.type
_entity.pdbx_description
1 polymer ?
#
loop_
_entity_poly.entity_id
_entity_poly.type
_entity_poly.pdbx_seq_one_letter_code
_entity_poly.pdbx_strand_id
1 'polypeptide(L)'
;MSDALYDRTGREIMLGDVLKVFHFTGRRRKAHYMYKQVVEIGPINPRGESRYLHISHLSLGKDRPYYEFLDGRVLSGYEIVQSIDAAFEDRPRLTPAPARGDRYE
;
A
#
# COMPACT_ATOMS: atom_id res chain seq x y z
N MET A 1 -18.70 2.38 -5.46
CA MET A 1 -17.52 1.78 -4.80
C MET A 1 -16.41 2.83 -4.82
N SER A 2 -15.60 2.91 -3.77
CA SER A 2 -14.49 3.89 -3.70
C SER A 2 -13.38 3.45 -4.65
N ASP A 3 -12.83 4.37 -5.43
CA ASP A 3 -11.80 4.10 -6.44
C ASP A 3 -10.38 4.29 -5.88
N ALA A 4 -10.18 3.83 -4.65
CA ALA A 4 -8.96 4.04 -3.86
C ALA A 4 -8.68 2.84 -2.95
N LEU A 5 -7.43 2.73 -2.51
CA LEU A 5 -6.98 1.73 -1.55
C LEU A 5 -6.05 2.40 -0.55
N TYR A 6 -6.12 2.02 0.73
CA TYR A 6 -5.44 2.76 1.79
C TYR A 6 -4.43 1.88 2.53
N ASP A 7 -3.32 2.46 2.95
CA ASP A 7 -2.34 1.79 3.80
C ASP A 7 -2.82 1.74 5.26
N ARG A 8 -2.08 1.05 6.13
CA ARG A 8 -2.42 0.93 7.56
C ARG A 8 -2.52 2.26 8.31
N THR A 9 -1.96 3.33 7.76
CA THR A 9 -2.00 4.68 8.33
C THR A 9 -3.20 5.49 7.82
N GLY A 10 -3.97 4.92 6.89
CA GLY A 10 -5.15 5.52 6.28
C GLY A 10 -4.83 6.39 5.06
N ARG A 11 -3.58 6.38 4.56
CA ARG A 11 -3.19 7.15 3.37
C ARG A 11 -3.51 6.38 2.11
N GLU A 12 -3.97 7.08 1.09
CA GLU A 12 -4.19 6.49 -0.22
C GLU A 12 -2.86 5.97 -0.81
N ILE A 13 -2.90 4.72 -1.29
CA ILE A 13 -1.83 4.07 -2.02
C ILE A 13 -1.95 4.47 -3.49
N MET A 14 -0.89 5.08 -4.01
CA MET A 14 -0.85 5.68 -5.35
C MET A 14 0.28 5.11 -6.20
N LEU A 15 0.25 5.43 -7.50
CA LEU A 15 1.28 5.03 -8.45
C LEU A 15 2.66 5.53 -8.00
N GLY A 16 3.67 4.66 -8.08
CA GLY A 16 5.04 4.98 -7.68
C GLY A 16 5.33 4.78 -6.19
N ASP A 17 4.33 4.50 -5.36
CA ASP A 17 4.54 4.22 -3.94
C ASP A 17 5.33 2.92 -3.72
N VAL A 18 6.27 2.97 -2.78
CA VAL A 18 6.96 1.81 -2.25
C VAL A 18 6.25 1.37 -0.97
N LEU A 19 5.82 0.11 -0.96
CA LEU A 19 5.02 -0.49 0.09
C LEU A 19 5.87 -1.46 0.89
N LYS A 20 5.91 -1.27 2.22
CA LYS A 20 6.37 -2.27 3.17
C LYS A 20 5.20 -3.17 3.54
N VAL A 21 5.25 -4.42 3.09
CA VAL A 21 4.17 -5.40 3.22
C VAL A 21 4.57 -6.47 4.23
N PHE A 22 3.75 -6.66 5.27
CA PHE A 22 3.92 -7.77 6.20
C PHE A 22 3.73 -9.10 5.48
N HIS A 23 4.69 -10.01 5.64
CA HIS A 23 4.64 -11.33 5.02
C HIS A 23 4.34 -12.43 6.04
N PHE A 24 5.11 -12.51 7.13
CA PHE A 24 4.87 -13.45 8.22
C PHE A 24 5.65 -13.07 9.48
N THR A 25 5.30 -13.74 10.59
CA THR A 25 6.08 -13.68 11.85
C THR A 25 6.95 -14.92 11.95
N GLY A 26 8.26 -14.73 12.00
CA GLY A 26 9.24 -15.79 12.08
C GLY A 26 9.57 -16.19 13.53
N ARG A 27 10.65 -16.97 13.67
CA ARG A 27 11.20 -17.40 14.96
C ARG A 27 11.48 -16.18 15.85
N ARG A 28 11.32 -16.36 17.17
CA ARG A 28 11.49 -15.29 18.18
C ARG A 28 10.53 -14.09 17.99
N ARG A 29 9.36 -14.31 17.38
CA ARG A 29 8.33 -13.27 17.14
C ARG A 29 8.82 -12.12 16.24
N LYS A 30 9.83 -12.36 15.41
CA LYS A 30 10.34 -11.34 14.48
C LYS A 30 9.39 -11.21 13.30
N ALA A 31 8.85 -10.00 13.07
CA ALA A 31 8.08 -9.72 11.87
C ALA A 31 8.99 -9.63 10.64
N HIS A 32 8.57 -10.27 9.54
CA HIS A 32 9.24 -10.22 8.24
C HIS A 32 8.37 -9.44 7.27
N TYR A 33 9.01 -8.53 6.54
CA TYR A 33 8.38 -7.65 5.58
C TYR A 33 9.01 -7.86 4.21
N MET A 34 8.24 -7.64 3.16
CA MET A 34 8.72 -7.48 1.80
C MET A 34 8.47 -6.04 1.34
N TYR A 35 9.35 -5.52 0.50
CA TYR A 35 9.13 -4.26 -0.18
C TYR A 35 8.57 -4.54 -1.57
N LYS A 36 7.61 -3.71 -1.96
CA LYS A 36 6.88 -3.79 -3.22
C LYS A 36 6.71 -2.39 -3.80
N GLN A 37 6.38 -2.27 -5.07
CA GLN A 37 6.12 -0.98 -5.69
C GLN A 37 4.86 -1.01 -6.53
N VAL A 38 4.04 0.03 -6.42
CA VAL A 38 2.91 0.25 -7.32
C VAL A 38 3.45 0.76 -8.64
N VAL A 39 3.29 -0.02 -9.71
CA VAL A 39 3.88 0.28 -11.04
C VAL A 39 2.83 0.67 -12.08
N GLU A 40 1.55 0.39 -11.81
CA GLU A 40 0.46 0.75 -12.69
C GLU A 40 -0.85 0.82 -11.90
N ILE A 41 -1.76 1.70 -12.33
CA ILE A 41 -3.14 1.76 -11.84
C ILE A 41 -4.05 1.72 -13.06
N GLY A 42 -4.89 0.69 -13.18
CA GLY A 42 -5.68 0.52 -14.39
C GLY A 42 -6.60 -0.70 -14.39
N PRO A 43 -7.37 -0.89 -15.47
CA PRO A 43 -8.23 -2.04 -15.63
C PRO A 43 -7.43 -3.31 -15.96
N ILE A 44 -7.82 -4.45 -15.39
CA ILE A 44 -7.20 -5.77 -15.72
C ILE A 44 -7.77 -6.36 -17.02
N ASN A 45 -8.95 -5.94 -17.47
CA ASN A 45 -9.55 -6.47 -18.69
C ASN A 45 -10.10 -5.36 -19.61
N PRO A 46 -10.29 -5.63 -20.92
CA PRO A 46 -10.78 -4.65 -21.89
C PRO A 46 -12.22 -4.16 -21.65
N ARG A 47 -12.99 -4.82 -20.77
CA ARG A 47 -14.38 -4.41 -20.41
C ARG A 47 -14.43 -3.47 -19.20
N GLY A 48 -13.32 -3.36 -18.44
CA GLY A 48 -12.93 -2.17 -17.69
C GLY A 48 -13.76 -1.72 -16.48
N GLU A 49 -14.62 -2.56 -15.89
CA GLU A 49 -15.50 -2.11 -14.79
C GLU A 49 -14.78 -1.93 -13.44
N SER A 50 -13.62 -2.57 -13.24
CA SER A 50 -12.86 -2.51 -11.98
C SER A 50 -11.44 -2.01 -12.19
N ARG A 51 -11.01 -1.06 -11.34
CA ARG A 51 -9.63 -0.56 -11.30
C ARG A 51 -8.81 -1.31 -10.26
N TYR A 52 -7.54 -1.49 -10.57
CA TYR A 52 -6.59 -2.24 -9.76
C TYR A 52 -5.28 -1.49 -9.59
N LEU A 53 -4.60 -1.76 -8.46
CA LEU A 53 -3.17 -1.53 -8.34
C LEU A 53 -2.42 -2.74 -8.88
N HIS A 54 -1.43 -2.47 -9.73
CA HIS A 54 -0.43 -3.43 -10.14
C HIS A 54 0.79 -3.28 -9.21
N ILE A 55 1.05 -4.31 -8.40
CA ILE A 55 2.08 -4.29 -7.37
C ILE A 55 3.24 -5.22 -7.76
N SER A 56 4.38 -4.61 -8.08
CA SER A 56 5.63 -5.29 -8.42
C SER A 56 6.33 -5.85 -7.19
N HIS A 57 6.98 -6.99 -7.36
CA HIS A 57 7.82 -7.60 -6.34
C HIS A 57 9.18 -6.93 -6.13
N LEU A 58 9.47 -5.81 -6.82
CA LEU A 58 10.79 -5.16 -6.87
C LEU A 58 11.91 -6.10 -7.33
N SER A 59 11.56 -7.17 -8.01
CA SER A 59 12.54 -8.04 -8.66
C SER A 59 12.70 -7.59 -10.11
N LEU A 60 13.95 -7.62 -10.58
CA LEU A 60 14.28 -7.43 -11.99
C LEU A 60 13.97 -8.69 -12.84
N GLY A 61 13.45 -9.75 -12.19
CA GLY A 61 13.10 -11.03 -12.80
C GLY A 61 11.64 -11.09 -13.23
N LYS A 62 11.23 -12.26 -13.74
CA LYS A 62 9.85 -12.52 -14.22
C LYS A 62 8.88 -12.89 -13.08
N ASP A 63 9.14 -12.44 -11.86
CA ASP A 63 8.21 -12.75 -10.77
C ASP A 63 6.87 -12.12 -11.09
N ARG A 64 5.81 -12.92 -10.93
CA ARG A 64 4.47 -12.44 -11.28
C ARG A 64 4.10 -11.34 -10.28
N PRO A 65 3.74 -10.14 -10.76
CA PRO A 65 3.15 -9.14 -9.89
C PRO A 65 1.83 -9.67 -9.32
N TYR A 66 1.31 -8.99 -8.30
CA TYR A 66 -0.05 -9.22 -7.85
C TYR A 66 -0.87 -7.94 -7.92
N TYR A 67 -2.18 -8.13 -7.87
CA TYR A 67 -3.16 -7.08 -8.08
C TYR A 67 -4.00 -6.89 -6.83
N GLU A 68 -4.32 -5.63 -6.54
CA GLU A 68 -5.25 -5.25 -5.48
C GLU A 68 -6.39 -4.45 -6.10
N PHE A 69 -7.63 -4.75 -5.69
CA PHE A 69 -8.80 -4.01 -6.14
C PHE A 69 -8.84 -2.64 -5.46
N LEU A 70 -9.20 -1.60 -6.22
CA LEU A 70 -9.55 -0.31 -5.67
C LEU A 70 -10.99 -0.36 -5.15
N ASP A 71 -11.18 -0.83 -3.92
CA ASP A 71 -12.50 -1.06 -3.29
C ASP A 71 -12.75 -0.21 -2.03
N GLY A 72 -11.80 0.65 -1.66
CA GLY A 72 -11.87 1.54 -0.50
C GLY A 72 -11.34 0.94 0.80
N ARG A 73 -10.84 -0.29 0.81
CA ARG A 73 -10.37 -0.93 2.05
C ARG A 73 -9.04 -0.36 2.57
N VAL A 74 -8.81 -0.57 3.86
CA VAL A 74 -7.54 -0.31 4.54
C VAL A 74 -6.74 -1.62 4.62
N LEU A 75 -5.55 -1.62 4.04
CA LEU A 75 -4.62 -2.74 4.07
C LEU A 75 -3.76 -2.69 5.33
N SER A 76 -4.20 -3.35 6.39
CA SER A 76 -3.53 -3.33 7.71
C SER A 76 -2.08 -3.83 7.71
N GLY A 77 -1.72 -4.70 6.76
CA GLY A 77 -0.36 -5.22 6.58
C GLY A 77 0.56 -4.35 5.72
N TYR A 78 0.08 -3.21 5.22
CA TYR A 78 0.78 -2.39 4.24
C TYR A 78 1.10 -1.02 4.82
N GLU A 79 2.27 -0.50 4.51
CA GLU A 79 2.70 0.84 4.89
C GLU A 79 3.45 1.48 3.73
N ILE A 80 3.05 2.68 3.35
CA ILE A 80 3.81 3.49 2.39
C ILE A 80 5.08 3.95 3.11
N VAL A 81 6.24 3.66 2.53
CA VAL A 81 7.56 4.07 3.09
C VAL A 81 8.28 5.08 2.22
N GLN A 82 7.86 5.23 0.97
CA GLN A 82 8.40 6.19 0.02
C GLN A 82 7.39 6.37 -1.12
N SER A 83 7.39 7.55 -1.74
CA SER A 83 6.73 7.78 -3.02
C SER A 83 7.66 8.51 -3.99
N ILE A 84 7.27 8.57 -5.27
CA ILE A 84 8.04 9.21 -6.34
C ILE A 84 8.25 10.70 -6.10
N ASP A 85 7.29 11.35 -5.46
CA ASP A 85 7.31 12.79 -5.12
C ASP A 85 7.88 13.08 -3.72
N ALA A 86 8.19 12.04 -2.94
CA ALA A 86 8.59 12.11 -1.53
C ALA A 86 7.60 12.87 -0.61
N ALA A 87 6.37 13.13 -1.05
CA ALA A 87 5.38 13.93 -0.32
C ALA A 87 4.26 13.07 0.30
N PHE A 88 4.41 11.74 0.29
CA PHE A 88 3.36 10.84 0.77
C PHE A 88 2.97 11.06 2.23
N GLU A 89 3.86 11.62 3.06
CA GLU A 89 3.58 11.88 4.46
C GLU A 89 2.47 12.92 4.66
N ASP A 90 2.34 13.86 3.73
CA ASP A 90 1.39 14.99 3.76
C ASP A 90 -0.01 14.61 3.24
N ARG A 91 -0.18 13.41 2.69
CA ARG A 91 -1.47 12.95 2.16
C ARG A 91 -2.54 12.88 3.25
N PRO A 92 -3.81 13.22 2.92
CA PRO A 92 -4.92 13.06 3.84
C PRO A 92 -5.08 11.60 4.25
N ARG A 93 -5.52 11.39 5.49
CA ARG A 93 -5.80 10.06 6.05
C ARG A 93 -7.30 9.87 6.19
N LEU A 94 -7.81 8.66 5.93
CA LEU A 94 -9.21 8.30 6.17
C LEU A 94 -9.68 8.61 7.60
N THR A 95 -8.79 8.35 8.56
CA THR A 95 -8.96 8.79 9.95
C THR A 95 -7.78 9.65 10.32
N PRO A 96 -7.98 10.87 10.86
CA PRO A 96 -6.88 11.68 11.37
C PRO A 96 -6.05 10.85 12.35
N ALA A 97 -4.72 10.89 12.19
CA ALA A 97 -3.85 10.32 13.21
C ALA A 97 -4.15 11.03 14.54
N PRO A 98 -4.10 10.33 15.69
CA PRO A 98 -4.01 11.05 16.95
C PRO A 98 -2.85 12.04 16.85
N ALA A 99 -3.08 13.28 17.30
CA ALA A 99 -2.02 14.29 17.34
C ALA A 99 -0.80 13.66 18.04
N ARG A 100 0.40 13.88 17.48
CA ARG A 100 1.66 13.46 18.13
C ARG A 100 1.76 14.21 19.47
N GLY A 101 1.18 13.65 20.52
CA GLY A 101 1.00 14.27 21.82
C GLY A 101 0.48 13.29 22.86
N ASP A 102 -0.38 12.35 22.46
CA ASP A 102 -0.96 11.39 23.41
C ASP A 102 -0.11 10.11 23.47
N ARG A 103 1.08 10.24 24.04
CA ARG A 103 1.74 9.07 24.65
C ARG A 103 1.06 8.82 25.98
N TYR A 104 0.37 7.70 26.10
CA TYR A 104 -0.10 7.18 27.37
C TYR A 104 1.10 7.00 28.31
N GLU A 105 1.03 7.66 29.47
CA GLU A 105 1.78 7.30 30.69
C GLU A 105 1.42 5.89 31.16
#